data_AF-A0A034VRR1-F1
#
_entry.id   AF-A0A034VRR1-F1
#
_cell.length_a   1.000
_cell.length_b   1.000
_cell.length_c   1.000
_cell.angle_alpha   90.00
_cell.angle_beta   90.00
_cell.angle_gamma   90.00
#
_symmetry.space_group_name_H-M   'P 1'
#
loop_
_entity.id
_entity.type
_entity.pdbx_description
1 polymer ?
#
loop_
_entity_poly.entity_id
_entity_poly.type
_entity_poly.pdbx_seq_one_letter_code
_entity_poly.pdbx_strand_id
1 'polypeptide(L)'
;MDNDTVPAVGPTARKRSNCVPYEKTLCNFDTVNTKHNMNQATIAAIRNEALLQLQQHQQLARASMLYVSFVNLCIFIAGTSVAFILYEFLHINPYGVLRQANKQLQHLPDNHFLQTRDDFAVYAAPGTGALDLDALKDLYVSAKDEESGRASATNVKEALDSLKLATEMRALGKGEKAQRLYEHAFALAPKHPEVLLRYGEYLEHSQRDIVLADQYYFQALMLNPTNTEAVANRQRTAGIVQSIDERKLELLDLKRDALSAVHESNAALRRAKKEAYFQHIYHSVGIEGNTMTLAQTRSILETRMAIDGKSIDEHNEILGLDLAMKYINASLVNKIEITLKDILEIHRRVLGHVDPIEGGEFRRTQVYVGGHVPPGPGDLAVLMQHFEHWLNAEQTVSLHPVKHAALAHYKLVHIHPFIDGNGRTSRLLMNALLMRAGYPPIIIPKQQRHKYYQFLQVANEGDIRPFVRFIADCTEKTLDLYLWATSDLPQQIPMLAQTEHELAYVDKLVTPSGETATNRGSTTPIADKFESGSGEIP
;
A
#
# COMPACT_ATOMS: atom_id res chain seq x y z
N MET A 1 5.07 8.40 77.16
CA MET A 1 5.36 6.97 77.28
C MET A 1 5.91 6.48 75.95
N ASP A 2 7.17 6.58 75.59
CA ASP A 2 8.37 7.30 76.05
C ASP A 2 9.24 7.32 74.76
N ASN A 3 9.68 8.45 74.24
CA ASN A 3 10.85 9.25 74.63
C ASN A 3 12.20 8.52 74.60
N ASP A 4 13.20 9.28 74.12
CA ASP A 4 14.64 9.19 74.36
C ASP A 4 15.45 8.29 73.41
N THR A 5 16.62 8.64 72.87
CA THR A 5 17.52 9.81 72.93
C THR A 5 18.67 9.55 71.93
N VAL A 6 19.21 10.62 71.36
CA VAL A 6 20.49 10.75 70.62
C VAL A 6 21.61 10.94 71.68
N PRO A 7 22.90 10.50 71.56
CA PRO A 7 23.88 11.19 70.70
C PRO A 7 25.17 10.48 70.19
N ALA A 8 25.71 11.09 69.11
CA ALA A 8 27.11 11.38 68.76
C ALA A 8 28.19 10.26 68.70
N VAL A 9 28.80 10.06 67.51
CA VAL A 9 30.26 10.07 67.25
C VAL A 9 30.50 10.47 65.79
N GLY A 10 31.52 11.31 65.55
CA GLY A 10 31.83 11.95 64.27
C GLY A 10 32.48 11.09 63.17
N PRO A 11 32.85 11.71 62.04
CA PRO A 11 33.06 11.06 60.76
C PRO A 11 34.53 10.76 60.45
N THR A 12 34.79 9.63 59.78
CA THR A 12 36.07 9.33 59.11
C THR A 12 35.92 9.23 57.60
N ALA A 13 36.62 10.15 56.93
CA ALA A 13 37.15 10.21 55.56
C ALA A 13 37.38 8.85 54.84
N ARG A 14 37.56 8.71 53.51
CA ARG A 14 37.59 9.54 52.28
C ARG A 14 37.82 8.51 51.14
N LYS A 15 37.24 8.71 49.96
CA LYS A 15 38.02 8.85 48.70
C LYS A 15 37.12 9.44 47.61
N ARG A 16 37.51 10.64 47.21
CA ARG A 16 36.85 11.53 46.26
C ARG A 16 37.34 11.26 44.83
N SER A 17 36.42 11.50 43.91
CA SER A 17 36.63 11.78 42.50
C SER A 17 37.41 13.08 42.25
N ASN A 18 38.01 13.11 41.07
CA ASN A 18 38.83 14.14 40.44
C ASN A 18 38.37 15.59 40.64
N CYS A 19 39.32 16.45 40.99
CA CYS A 19 39.54 17.82 40.47
C CYS A 19 40.76 18.41 41.20
N VAL A 20 41.83 18.70 40.47
CA VAL A 20 43.08 19.31 40.97
C VAL A 20 43.17 20.76 40.43
N PRO A 21 43.77 21.69 41.22
CA PRO A 21 43.23 23.03 41.42
C PRO A 21 44.11 24.15 40.86
N TYR A 22 43.59 25.37 40.87
CA TYR A 22 44.41 26.57 41.05
C TYR A 22 43.75 27.43 42.15
N GLU A 23 44.28 27.31 43.36
CA GLU A 23 43.99 28.18 44.51
C GLU A 23 44.62 29.56 44.26
N LYS A 24 43.83 30.63 44.35
CA LYS A 24 43.72 31.51 45.53
C LYS A 24 45.06 32.04 46.04
N THR A 25 45.24 33.35 45.94
CA THR A 25 45.63 34.13 47.13
C THR A 25 45.27 35.62 47.00
N LEU A 26 44.47 36.07 47.98
CA LEU A 26 44.52 37.37 48.66
C LEU A 26 44.08 38.65 47.90
N CYS A 27 42.82 39.04 48.17
CA CYS A 27 42.46 40.43 48.43
C CYS A 27 41.64 40.48 49.73
N ASN A 28 42.34 40.35 50.87
CA ASN A 28 41.96 41.00 52.12
C ASN A 28 43.00 42.10 52.30
N PHE A 29 42.66 43.34 51.98
CA PHE A 29 43.43 44.50 52.43
C PHE A 29 42.73 45.04 53.66
N ASP A 30 43.14 44.50 54.81
CA ASP A 30 42.99 45.19 56.09
C ASP A 30 43.86 46.44 56.08
N THR A 31 43.26 47.54 56.48
CA THR A 31 43.88 48.83 56.74
C THR A 31 45.01 48.69 57.77
N VAL A 32 46.27 48.74 57.31
CA VAL A 32 47.41 49.05 58.17
C VAL A 32 48.20 50.19 57.56
N ASN A 33 48.15 51.29 58.29
CA ASN A 33 48.76 52.58 58.02
C ASN A 33 50.27 52.50 58.26
N THR A 34 51.07 52.33 57.21
CA THR A 34 52.54 52.48 57.30
C THR A 34 53.06 53.31 56.13
N LYS A 35 53.34 54.60 56.43
CA LYS A 35 54.08 55.50 55.56
C LYS A 35 55.50 54.95 55.35
N HIS A 36 55.83 54.61 54.10
CA HIS A 36 57.21 54.48 53.65
C HIS A 36 57.39 55.27 52.36
N ASN A 37 58.18 56.34 52.44
CA ASN A 37 58.54 57.21 51.32
C ASN A 37 59.39 56.41 50.32
N MET A 38 58.75 55.82 49.31
CA MET A 38 59.46 55.35 48.11
C MET A 38 59.72 56.55 47.19
N ASN A 39 60.98 56.72 46.79
CA ASN A 39 61.39 57.79 45.88
C ASN A 39 60.63 57.70 44.54
N GLN A 40 60.19 58.85 44.02
CA GLN A 40 59.46 58.96 42.74
C GLN A 40 60.19 58.29 41.56
N ALA A 41 61.52 58.23 41.59
CA ALA A 41 62.32 57.56 40.57
C ALA A 41 62.07 56.04 40.52
N THR A 42 61.87 55.38 41.66
CA THR A 42 61.63 53.94 41.74
C THR A 42 60.23 53.58 41.24
N ILE A 43 59.24 54.43 41.54
CA ILE A 43 57.85 54.27 41.07
C ILE A 43 57.79 54.45 39.54
N ALA A 44 58.55 55.39 38.98
CA ALA A 44 58.62 55.60 37.53
C ALA A 44 59.27 54.42 36.80
N ALA A 45 60.33 53.82 37.37
CA ALA A 45 60.99 52.65 36.80
C ALA A 45 60.06 51.42 36.76
N ILE A 46 59.38 51.11 37.85
CA ILE A 46 58.41 50.00 37.93
C ILE A 46 57.25 50.21 36.95
N ARG A 47 56.77 51.45 36.81
CA ARG A 47 55.69 51.78 35.86
C ARG A 47 56.12 51.58 34.40
N ASN A 48 57.36 51.93 34.06
CA ASN A 48 57.89 51.75 32.70
C ASN A 48 58.14 50.26 32.38
N GLU A 49 58.63 49.47 33.33
CA GLU A 49 58.75 48.01 33.15
C GLU A 49 57.37 47.35 32.97
N ALA A 50 56.38 47.73 33.79
CA ALA A 50 55.01 47.22 33.65
C ALA A 50 54.38 47.59 32.30
N LEU A 51 54.63 48.81 31.80
CA LEU A 51 54.17 49.24 30.46
C LEU A 51 54.85 48.43 29.34
N LEU A 52 56.15 48.16 29.46
CA LEU A 52 56.89 47.36 28.49
C LEU A 52 56.38 45.91 28.43
N GLN A 53 56.12 45.31 29.61
CA GLN A 53 55.56 43.95 29.71
C GLN A 53 54.13 43.89 29.15
N LEU A 54 53.30 44.90 29.41
CA LEU A 54 51.95 44.97 28.84
C LEU A 54 51.98 45.08 27.32
N GLN A 55 52.93 45.85 26.78
CA GLN A 55 53.10 46.02 25.34
C GLN A 55 53.61 44.72 24.67
N GLN A 56 54.51 43.97 25.32
CA GLN A 56 54.92 42.64 24.87
C GLN A 56 53.77 41.63 24.87
N HIS A 57 52.97 41.59 25.94
CA HIS A 57 51.81 40.70 26.01
C HIS A 57 50.76 41.01 24.94
N GLN A 58 50.52 42.29 24.64
CA GLN A 58 49.61 42.70 23.56
C GLN A 58 50.13 42.31 22.18
N GLN A 59 51.45 42.36 21.93
CA GLN A 59 52.04 41.90 20.67
C GLN A 59 51.92 40.39 20.47
N LEU A 60 52.18 39.60 21.53
CA LEU A 60 52.01 38.14 21.51
C LEU A 60 50.54 37.73 21.27
N ALA A 61 49.58 38.42 21.89
CA ALA A 61 48.15 38.17 21.70
C ALA A 61 47.66 38.51 20.28
N ARG A 62 48.23 39.56 19.65
CA ARG A 62 47.93 39.88 18.24
C ARG A 62 48.52 38.84 17.29
N ALA A 63 49.74 38.37 17.54
CA ALA A 63 50.38 37.33 16.74
C ALA A 63 49.61 36.00 16.82
N SER A 64 49.14 35.62 18.01
CA SER A 64 48.35 34.39 18.18
C SER A 64 46.97 34.47 17.52
N MET A 65 46.28 35.62 17.60
CA MET A 65 45.02 35.81 16.88
C MET A 65 45.20 35.76 15.36
N LEU A 66 46.24 36.41 14.82
CA LEU A 66 46.54 36.35 13.39
C LEU A 66 46.86 34.92 12.94
N TYR A 67 47.57 34.15 13.76
CA TYR A 67 47.85 32.75 13.47
C TYR A 67 46.58 31.89 13.45
N VAL A 68 45.69 32.02 14.44
CA VAL A 68 44.42 31.27 14.48
C VAL A 68 43.51 31.66 13.32
N SER A 69 43.40 32.95 12.99
CA SER A 69 42.64 33.41 11.83
C SER A 69 43.22 32.88 10.51
N PHE A 70 44.54 32.80 10.37
CA PHE A 70 45.19 32.22 9.20
C PHE A 70 44.93 30.72 9.09
N VAL A 71 45.04 29.96 10.19
CA VAL A 71 44.74 28.52 10.20
C VAL A 71 43.29 28.25 9.82
N ASN A 72 42.33 29.02 10.35
CA ASN A 72 40.91 28.88 9.99
C ASN A 72 40.65 29.21 8.51
N LEU A 73 41.34 30.22 7.97
CA LEU A 73 41.26 30.56 6.54
C LEU A 73 41.83 29.43 5.67
N CYS A 74 42.95 28.82 6.06
CA CYS A 74 43.50 27.65 5.36
C CYS A 74 42.56 26.44 5.41
N ILE A 75 41.91 26.17 6.54
CA ILE A 75 40.92 25.08 6.66
C ILE A 75 39.70 25.35 5.77
N PHE A 76 39.22 26.60 5.70
CA PHE A 76 38.11 26.97 4.83
C PHE A 76 38.45 26.85 3.34
N ILE A 77 39.64 27.28 2.92
CA ILE A 77 40.12 27.14 1.54
C ILE A 77 40.32 25.66 1.19
N ALA A 78 40.86 24.85 2.11
CA ALA A 78 41.00 23.41 1.90
C ALA A 78 39.64 22.71 1.76
N GLY A 79 38.67 23.03 2.63
CA GLY A 79 37.33 22.45 2.60
C GLY A 79 36.57 22.80 1.31
N THR A 80 36.65 24.05 0.86
CA THR A 80 36.04 24.49 -0.40
C THR A 80 36.70 23.87 -1.63
N SER A 81 38.03 23.70 -1.61
CA SER A 81 38.77 23.01 -2.68
C SER A 81 38.40 21.53 -2.77
N VAL A 82 38.26 20.83 -1.64
CA VAL A 82 37.82 19.42 -1.61
C VAL A 82 36.40 19.28 -2.10
N ALA A 83 35.48 20.17 -1.70
CA ALA A 83 34.10 20.15 -2.19
C ALA A 83 34.01 20.40 -3.71
N PHE A 84 34.83 21.31 -4.24
CA PHE A 84 34.88 21.58 -5.68
C PHE A 84 35.46 20.39 -6.47
N ILE A 85 36.52 19.75 -5.97
CA ILE A 85 37.07 18.52 -6.57
C ILE A 85 36.05 17.38 -6.52
N LEU A 86 35.30 17.22 -5.42
CA LEU A 86 34.28 16.18 -5.30
C LEU A 86 33.11 16.43 -6.26
N TYR A 87 32.71 17.70 -6.42
CA TYR A 87 31.67 18.12 -7.35
C TYR A 87 32.09 17.84 -8.81
N GLU A 88 33.30 18.22 -9.20
CA GLU A 88 33.85 17.95 -10.53
C GLU A 88 34.06 16.44 -10.78
N PHE A 89 34.49 15.67 -9.78
CA PHE A 89 34.65 14.23 -9.90
C PHE A 89 33.31 13.50 -10.09
N LEU A 90 32.25 13.97 -9.44
CA LEU A 90 30.89 13.44 -9.60
C LEU A 90 30.24 13.88 -10.92
N HIS A 91 30.59 15.05 -11.46
CA HIS A 91 30.03 15.55 -12.72
C HIS A 91 30.74 15.04 -13.98
N ILE A 92 32.06 14.83 -13.93
CA ILE A 92 32.84 14.46 -15.12
C ILE A 92 32.83 12.93 -15.37
N ASN A 93 32.51 12.10 -14.37
CA ASN A 93 32.66 10.65 -14.52
C ASN A 93 31.54 9.79 -13.89
N PRO A 94 30.27 9.91 -14.35
CA PRO A 94 29.17 9.11 -13.82
C PRO A 94 29.25 7.60 -14.18
N TYR A 95 30.20 7.16 -15.03
CA TYR A 95 30.22 5.78 -15.55
C TYR A 95 31.60 5.11 -15.73
N GLY A 96 32.70 5.68 -15.23
CA GLY A 96 34.05 5.18 -15.57
C GLY A 96 34.77 4.28 -14.55
N VAL A 97 34.53 4.44 -13.24
CA VAL A 97 35.46 3.88 -12.23
C VAL A 97 35.07 2.47 -11.73
N LEU A 98 33.84 2.01 -11.96
CA LEU A 98 33.43 0.64 -11.64
C LEU A 98 33.82 -0.41 -12.71
N ARG A 99 34.45 -0.01 -13.82
CA ARG A 99 34.75 -0.92 -14.94
C ARG A 99 36.15 -1.51 -14.93
N GLN A 100 37.06 -1.06 -14.06
CA GLN A 100 38.48 -1.41 -14.14
C GLN A 100 38.98 -2.42 -13.10
N ALA A 101 38.13 -2.81 -12.14
CA ALA A 101 38.42 -3.87 -11.17
C ALA A 101 37.90 -5.26 -11.58
N ASN A 102 37.24 -5.41 -12.74
CA ASN A 102 36.69 -6.68 -13.24
C ASN A 102 37.42 -7.21 -14.50
N LYS A 103 38.73 -6.97 -14.60
CA LYS A 103 39.59 -7.59 -15.62
C LYS A 103 40.47 -8.68 -15.01
N GLN A 104 39.86 -9.76 -14.48
CA GLN A 104 40.57 -11.05 -14.30
C GLN A 104 39.67 -12.26 -13.92
N LEU A 105 38.44 -12.34 -14.44
CA LEU A 105 37.65 -13.59 -14.41
C LEU A 105 36.96 -13.78 -15.77
N GLN A 106 37.69 -14.34 -16.73
CA GLN A 106 37.14 -14.82 -18.00
C GLN A 106 36.67 -16.27 -17.84
N HIS A 107 35.35 -16.47 -17.86
CA HIS A 107 34.64 -17.54 -18.58
C HIS A 107 33.17 -17.60 -18.11
N LEU A 108 32.33 -16.64 -18.51
CA LEU A 108 30.87 -16.77 -18.52
C LEU A 108 30.29 -15.98 -19.71
N PRO A 109 29.21 -16.45 -20.37
CA PRO A 109 28.77 -15.93 -21.65
C PRO A 109 28.02 -14.59 -21.58
N ASP A 110 28.19 -13.86 -22.67
CA ASP A 110 27.86 -12.49 -23.05
C ASP A 110 26.60 -11.76 -22.51
N ASN A 111 26.83 -10.46 -22.32
CA ASN A 111 25.90 -9.39 -21.95
C ASN A 111 24.75 -9.17 -22.96
N HIS A 112 23.65 -9.92 -22.83
CA HIS A 112 22.37 -9.54 -23.44
C HIS A 112 21.17 -9.82 -22.51
N PHE A 113 21.19 -9.25 -21.31
CA PHE A 113 20.11 -9.38 -20.32
C PHE A 113 19.87 -8.08 -19.55
N LEU A 114 19.49 -6.98 -20.21
CA LEU A 114 18.94 -5.77 -19.56
C LEU A 114 17.99 -4.99 -20.49
N GLN A 115 17.06 -5.69 -21.13
CA GLN A 115 15.84 -5.07 -21.66
C GLN A 115 14.63 -5.91 -21.23
N THR A 116 13.86 -5.33 -20.31
CA THR A 116 12.40 -5.51 -20.18
C THR A 116 11.88 -6.94 -20.36
N ARG A 117 12.02 -7.74 -19.30
CA ARG A 117 11.16 -8.90 -19.04
C ARG A 117 10.49 -8.71 -17.68
N ASP A 118 9.31 -8.09 -17.73
CA ASP A 118 8.17 -8.20 -16.82
C ASP A 118 8.43 -8.33 -15.30
N ASP A 119 8.26 -7.20 -14.59
CA ASP A 119 8.03 -7.09 -13.14
C ASP A 119 6.74 -7.81 -12.64
N PHE A 120 6.16 -8.72 -13.45
CA PHE A 120 4.95 -9.48 -13.14
C PHE A 120 5.15 -11.01 -13.13
N ALA A 121 6.36 -11.52 -13.41
CA ALA A 121 6.66 -12.94 -13.26
C ALA A 121 7.19 -13.24 -11.85
N VAL A 122 6.31 -13.20 -10.84
CA VAL A 122 6.64 -13.69 -9.49
C VAL A 122 6.69 -15.23 -9.53
N TYR A 123 7.92 -15.73 -9.66
CA TYR A 123 8.41 -17.13 -9.60
C TYR A 123 8.18 -18.04 -10.81
N ALA A 124 9.20 -18.12 -11.67
CA ALA A 124 9.77 -19.40 -12.11
C ALA A 124 11.19 -19.16 -12.65
N ALA A 125 12.20 -19.67 -11.96
CA ALA A 125 13.53 -19.88 -12.53
C ALA A 125 13.61 -21.32 -13.05
N PRO A 126 13.87 -21.56 -14.34
CA PRO A 126 14.36 -22.84 -14.82
C PRO A 126 15.88 -22.80 -15.00
N GLY A 127 16.59 -23.77 -14.41
CA GLY A 127 17.92 -24.12 -14.92
C GLY A 127 19.02 -24.49 -13.93
N THR A 128 18.80 -25.45 -13.02
CA THR A 128 19.84 -26.43 -12.65
C THR A 128 19.17 -27.75 -12.27
N GLY A 129 19.36 -28.79 -13.10
CA GLY A 129 18.89 -30.15 -12.84
C GLY A 129 17.50 -30.43 -13.40
N ALA A 130 17.41 -31.41 -14.29
CA ALA A 130 16.15 -31.96 -14.78
C ALA A 130 15.31 -32.46 -13.60
N LEU A 131 14.28 -31.71 -13.22
CA LEU A 131 13.23 -32.16 -12.32
C LEU A 131 12.16 -32.81 -13.18
N ASP A 132 11.99 -34.11 -12.95
CA ASP A 132 11.01 -34.96 -13.58
C ASP A 132 9.59 -34.38 -13.40
N LEU A 133 9.10 -33.74 -14.47
CA LEU A 133 7.81 -33.04 -14.50
C LEU A 133 6.63 -34.01 -14.37
N ASP A 134 6.85 -35.29 -14.61
CA ASP A 134 5.85 -36.34 -14.46
C ASP A 134 5.59 -36.66 -12.98
N ALA A 135 6.60 -36.54 -12.11
CA ALA A 135 6.45 -36.76 -10.67
C ALA A 135 5.61 -35.67 -9.95
N LEU A 136 5.50 -34.47 -10.54
CA LEU A 136 4.72 -33.35 -9.98
C LEU A 136 3.24 -33.39 -10.45
N LYS A 137 2.98 -34.05 -11.58
CA LYS A 137 1.63 -34.37 -12.06
C LYS A 137 0.93 -35.35 -11.10
N ASP A 138 1.66 -36.34 -10.59
CA ASP A 138 1.07 -37.39 -9.75
C ASP A 138 0.64 -36.89 -8.35
N LEU A 139 1.24 -35.81 -7.85
CA LEU A 139 0.89 -35.21 -6.55
C LEU A 139 -0.31 -34.25 -6.62
N TYR A 140 -0.64 -33.73 -7.80
CA TYR A 140 -1.79 -32.83 -8.00
C TYR A 140 -3.03 -33.58 -8.54
N VAL A 141 -2.84 -34.79 -9.07
CA VAL A 141 -3.91 -35.60 -9.69
C VAL A 141 -4.57 -36.57 -8.69
N SER A 142 -3.97 -36.82 -7.53
CA SER A 142 -4.59 -37.69 -6.52
C SER A 142 -5.44 -36.90 -5.53
N ALA A 143 -6.74 -36.76 -5.84
CA ALA A 143 -7.87 -36.61 -4.91
C ALA A 143 -9.01 -35.70 -5.43
N LYS A 144 -9.44 -35.84 -6.69
CA LYS A 144 -10.78 -35.41 -7.12
C LYS A 144 -11.31 -36.29 -8.26
N ASP A 145 -11.93 -37.39 -7.84
CA ASP A 145 -13.06 -38.12 -8.42
C ASP A 145 -13.19 -38.17 -9.96
N GLU A 146 -13.00 -39.40 -10.49
CA GLU A 146 -13.19 -39.80 -11.89
C GLU A 146 -14.59 -39.47 -12.46
N GLU A 147 -15.57 -39.14 -11.62
CA GLU A 147 -16.92 -38.72 -11.98
C GLU A 147 -16.98 -37.22 -12.38
N SER A 148 -16.11 -36.38 -11.81
CA SER A 148 -15.95 -34.95 -12.17
C SER A 148 -15.30 -34.77 -13.55
N GLY A 149 -14.38 -35.66 -13.92
CA GLY A 149 -13.70 -35.62 -15.22
C GLY A 149 -14.63 -35.88 -16.42
N ARG A 150 -15.63 -36.74 -16.26
CA ARG A 150 -16.59 -37.09 -17.34
C ARG A 150 -17.60 -35.97 -17.60
N ALA A 151 -18.10 -35.35 -16.53
CA ALA A 151 -18.94 -34.15 -16.62
C ALA A 151 -18.14 -32.96 -17.18
N SER A 152 -16.88 -32.78 -16.73
CA SER A 152 -15.98 -31.74 -17.25
C SER A 152 -15.71 -31.91 -18.75
N ALA A 153 -15.43 -33.13 -19.22
CA ALA A 153 -15.20 -33.38 -20.65
C ALA A 153 -16.46 -33.15 -21.51
N THR A 154 -17.64 -33.48 -20.99
CA THR A 154 -18.92 -33.22 -21.66
C THR A 154 -19.20 -31.72 -21.77
N ASN A 155 -18.99 -30.98 -20.68
CA ASN A 155 -19.13 -29.53 -20.64
C ASN A 155 -18.13 -28.83 -21.57
N VAL A 156 -16.89 -29.31 -21.65
CA VAL A 156 -15.88 -28.79 -22.58
C VAL A 156 -16.31 -29.00 -24.03
N LYS A 157 -16.85 -30.18 -24.37
CA LYS A 157 -17.35 -30.44 -25.72
C LYS A 157 -18.52 -29.52 -26.08
N GLU A 158 -19.49 -29.37 -25.17
CA GLU A 158 -20.63 -28.48 -25.35
C GLU A 158 -20.20 -27.00 -25.47
N ALA A 159 -19.19 -26.58 -24.70
CA ALA A 159 -18.62 -25.25 -24.79
C ALA A 159 -17.99 -25.00 -26.17
N LEU A 160 -17.22 -25.96 -26.70
CA LEU A 160 -16.60 -25.85 -28.02
C LEU A 160 -17.63 -25.83 -29.15
N ASP A 161 -18.69 -26.62 -29.04
CA ASP A 161 -19.77 -26.62 -30.03
C ASP A 161 -20.59 -25.33 -29.98
N SER A 162 -20.85 -24.81 -28.76
CA SER A 162 -21.46 -23.48 -28.56
C SER A 162 -20.60 -22.37 -29.15
N LEU A 163 -19.28 -22.46 -29.02
CA LEU A 163 -18.33 -21.49 -29.55
C LEU A 163 -18.32 -21.49 -31.08
N LYS A 164 -18.32 -22.66 -31.72
CA LYS A 164 -18.43 -22.76 -33.19
C LYS A 164 -19.71 -22.07 -33.66
N LEU A 165 -20.84 -22.37 -33.02
CA LEU A 165 -22.11 -21.73 -33.33
C LEU A 165 -22.04 -20.20 -33.12
N ALA A 166 -21.36 -19.74 -32.06
CA ALA A 166 -21.16 -18.31 -31.80
C ALA A 166 -20.39 -17.62 -32.94
N THR A 167 -19.33 -18.26 -33.46
CA THR A 167 -18.55 -17.74 -34.59
C THR A 167 -19.37 -17.68 -35.88
N GLU A 168 -20.20 -18.69 -36.15
CA GLU A 168 -21.11 -18.71 -37.30
C GLU A 168 -22.18 -17.62 -37.19
N MET A 169 -22.82 -17.49 -36.02
CA MET A 169 -23.83 -16.45 -35.78
C MET A 169 -23.25 -15.05 -35.90
N ARG A 170 -22.00 -14.85 -35.49
CA ARG A 170 -21.26 -13.60 -35.68
C ARG A 170 -21.01 -13.33 -37.16
N ALA A 171 -20.59 -14.34 -37.94
CA ALA A 171 -20.40 -14.20 -39.39
C ALA A 171 -21.72 -13.87 -40.12
N LEU A 172 -22.85 -14.35 -39.61
CA LEU A 172 -24.20 -14.03 -40.10
C LEU A 172 -24.72 -12.66 -39.62
N GLY A 173 -23.94 -11.86 -38.89
CA GLY A 173 -24.33 -10.55 -38.38
C GLY A 173 -25.30 -10.57 -37.20
N LYS A 174 -25.57 -11.74 -36.58
CA LYS A 174 -26.50 -11.90 -35.46
C LYS A 174 -25.78 -11.71 -34.12
N GLY A 175 -25.35 -10.48 -33.85
CA GLY A 175 -24.52 -10.12 -32.68
C GLY A 175 -25.05 -10.58 -31.32
N GLU A 176 -26.34 -10.33 -31.02
CA GLU A 176 -26.93 -10.71 -29.72
C GLU A 176 -26.96 -12.23 -29.48
N LYS A 177 -27.21 -13.02 -30.53
CA LYS A 177 -27.19 -14.49 -30.42
C LYS A 177 -25.76 -14.98 -30.23
N ALA A 178 -24.81 -14.41 -30.97
CA ALA A 178 -23.40 -14.72 -30.80
C ALA A 178 -22.93 -14.41 -29.37
N GLN A 179 -23.32 -13.26 -28.82
CA GLN A 179 -23.00 -12.86 -27.44
C GLN A 179 -23.43 -13.92 -26.42
N ARG A 180 -24.71 -14.31 -26.44
CA ARG A 180 -25.24 -15.31 -25.49
C ARG A 180 -24.52 -16.65 -25.62
N LEU A 181 -24.14 -17.05 -26.83
CA LEU A 181 -23.40 -18.29 -27.06
C LEU A 181 -21.95 -18.22 -26.57
N TYR A 182 -21.29 -17.06 -26.73
CA TYR A 182 -19.96 -16.82 -26.16
C TYR A 182 -19.99 -16.84 -24.63
N GLU A 183 -20.95 -16.16 -24.01
CA GLU A 183 -21.15 -16.16 -22.56
C GLU A 183 -21.48 -17.57 -22.03
N HIS A 184 -22.32 -18.32 -22.75
CA HIS A 184 -22.63 -19.71 -22.43
C HIS A 184 -21.40 -20.62 -22.49
N ALA A 185 -20.62 -20.54 -23.58
CA ALA A 185 -19.39 -21.31 -23.73
C ALA A 185 -18.38 -21.00 -22.61
N PHE A 186 -18.25 -19.72 -22.24
CA PHE A 186 -17.39 -19.30 -21.13
C PHE A 186 -17.88 -19.83 -19.77
N ALA A 187 -19.19 -19.82 -19.52
CA ALA A 187 -19.77 -20.36 -18.29
C ALA A 187 -19.54 -21.87 -18.14
N LEU A 188 -19.59 -22.62 -19.25
CA LEU A 188 -19.36 -24.06 -19.27
C LEU A 188 -17.88 -24.44 -19.07
N ALA A 189 -16.96 -23.71 -19.71
CA ALA A 189 -15.53 -24.02 -19.69
C ALA A 189 -14.64 -22.77 -19.52
N PRO A 190 -14.67 -22.13 -18.33
CA PRO A 190 -14.01 -20.84 -18.09
C PRO A 190 -12.47 -20.90 -18.09
N LYS A 191 -11.89 -22.10 -17.99
CA LYS A 191 -10.42 -22.32 -17.99
C LYS A 191 -9.94 -23.06 -19.24
N HIS A 192 -10.69 -23.03 -20.34
CA HIS A 192 -10.28 -23.67 -21.59
C HIS A 192 -9.57 -22.67 -22.53
N PRO A 193 -8.35 -22.96 -23.03
CA PRO A 193 -7.56 -22.00 -23.81
C PRO A 193 -8.28 -21.45 -25.05
N GLU A 194 -8.94 -22.31 -25.83
CA GLU A 194 -9.66 -21.90 -27.05
C GLU A 194 -10.88 -21.02 -26.73
N VAL A 195 -11.55 -21.30 -25.61
CA VAL A 195 -12.73 -20.53 -25.19
C VAL A 195 -12.29 -19.12 -24.79
N LEU A 196 -11.21 -19.01 -24.02
CA LEU A 196 -10.63 -17.73 -23.62
C LEU A 196 -10.15 -16.91 -24.82
N LEU A 197 -9.46 -17.54 -25.78
CA LEU A 197 -8.98 -16.88 -26.99
C LEU A 197 -10.14 -16.27 -27.80
N ARG A 198 -11.14 -17.08 -28.15
CA ARG A 198 -12.27 -16.67 -28.99
C ARG A 198 -13.19 -15.69 -28.28
N TYR A 199 -13.34 -15.85 -26.97
CA TYR A 199 -14.05 -14.88 -26.13
C TYR A 199 -13.32 -13.52 -26.12
N GLY A 200 -11.99 -13.52 -25.98
CA GLY A 200 -11.18 -12.30 -26.11
C GLY A 200 -11.34 -11.61 -27.47
N GLU A 201 -11.31 -12.36 -28.58
CA GLU A 201 -11.56 -11.83 -29.93
C GLU A 201 -12.97 -11.26 -30.09
N TYR A 202 -13.96 -11.85 -29.42
CA TYR A 202 -15.32 -11.33 -29.39
C TYR A 202 -15.39 -9.99 -28.65
N LEU A 203 -14.76 -9.88 -27.46
CA LEU A 203 -14.75 -8.66 -26.66
C LEU A 203 -14.05 -7.51 -27.37
N GLU A 204 -12.91 -7.80 -28.00
CA GLU A 204 -12.13 -6.80 -28.70
C GLU A 204 -12.92 -6.19 -29.87
N HIS A 205 -13.53 -7.02 -30.71
CA HIS A 205 -14.18 -6.57 -31.93
C HIS A 205 -15.63 -6.11 -31.74
N SER A 206 -16.37 -6.76 -30.83
CA SER A 206 -17.82 -6.52 -30.66
C SER A 206 -18.09 -5.53 -29.53
N GLN A 207 -17.42 -5.68 -28.39
CA GLN A 207 -17.63 -4.83 -27.21
C GLN A 207 -16.60 -3.69 -27.09
N ARG A 208 -15.53 -3.71 -27.90
CA ARG A 208 -14.41 -2.76 -27.86
C ARG A 208 -13.72 -2.71 -26.49
N ASP A 209 -13.78 -3.80 -25.72
CA ASP A 209 -13.08 -3.94 -24.44
C ASP A 209 -11.72 -4.62 -24.65
N ILE A 210 -10.73 -3.80 -24.99
CA ILE A 210 -9.36 -4.25 -25.28
C ILE A 210 -8.66 -4.73 -23.99
N VAL A 211 -8.98 -4.13 -22.84
CA VAL A 211 -8.34 -4.45 -21.57
C VAL A 211 -8.72 -5.86 -21.11
N LEU A 212 -10.01 -6.18 -21.20
CA LEU A 212 -10.50 -7.51 -20.85
C LEU A 212 -10.11 -8.56 -21.90
N ALA A 213 -10.09 -8.20 -23.19
CA ALA A 213 -9.58 -9.07 -24.24
C ALA A 213 -8.11 -9.46 -24.00
N ASP A 214 -7.24 -8.49 -23.68
CA ASP A 214 -5.83 -8.74 -23.36
C ASP A 214 -5.65 -9.65 -22.14
N GLN A 215 -6.49 -9.49 -21.11
CA GLN A 215 -6.50 -10.36 -19.95
C GLN A 215 -6.82 -11.82 -20.35
N TYR A 216 -7.81 -12.03 -21.22
CA TYR A 216 -8.15 -13.39 -21.67
C TYR A 216 -7.08 -13.98 -22.59
N TYR A 217 -6.43 -13.18 -23.44
CA TYR A 217 -5.26 -13.63 -24.20
C TYR A 217 -4.10 -14.03 -23.30
N PHE A 218 -3.86 -13.27 -22.23
CA PHE A 218 -2.88 -13.62 -21.20
C PHE A 218 -3.22 -14.97 -20.54
N GLN A 219 -4.47 -15.14 -20.08
CA GLN A 219 -4.93 -16.37 -19.43
C GLN A 219 -4.85 -17.58 -20.37
N ALA A 220 -5.20 -17.41 -21.65
CA ALA A 220 -5.07 -18.46 -22.66
C ALA A 220 -3.60 -18.90 -22.82
N LEU A 221 -2.65 -17.96 -22.82
CA LEU A 221 -1.21 -18.24 -22.93
C LEU A 221 -0.62 -18.89 -21.68
N MET A 222 -1.14 -18.56 -20.48
CA MET A 222 -0.72 -19.24 -19.26
C MET A 222 -1.09 -20.72 -19.27
N LEU A 223 -2.22 -21.07 -19.89
CA LEU A 223 -2.68 -22.45 -20.00
C LEU A 223 -2.07 -23.18 -21.21
N ASN A 224 -1.89 -22.48 -22.33
CA ASN A 224 -1.28 -23.02 -23.54
C ASN A 224 -0.26 -22.02 -24.15
N PRO A 225 1.01 -22.09 -23.72
CA PRO A 225 2.05 -21.15 -24.17
C PRO A 225 2.42 -21.26 -25.65
N THR A 226 2.07 -22.37 -26.32
CA THR A 226 2.46 -22.64 -27.72
C THR A 226 1.46 -22.08 -28.74
N ASN A 227 0.33 -21.51 -28.29
CA ASN A 227 -0.69 -20.97 -29.17
C ASN A 227 -0.23 -19.68 -29.87
N THR A 228 0.06 -19.77 -31.16
CA THR A 228 0.56 -18.65 -31.98
C THR A 228 -0.48 -17.54 -32.17
N GLU A 229 -1.77 -17.86 -32.28
CA GLU A 229 -2.85 -16.87 -32.42
C GLU A 229 -2.96 -16.01 -31.15
N ALA A 230 -2.92 -16.66 -29.98
CA ALA A 230 -2.96 -15.95 -28.70
C ALA A 230 -1.73 -15.06 -28.49
N VAL A 231 -0.54 -15.50 -28.92
CA VAL A 231 0.68 -14.67 -28.89
C VAL A 231 0.53 -13.45 -29.78
N ALA A 232 0.07 -13.61 -31.03
CA ALA A 232 -0.09 -12.52 -31.97
C ALA A 232 -1.12 -11.48 -31.49
N ASN A 233 -2.26 -11.94 -30.96
CA ASN A 233 -3.28 -11.08 -30.38
C ASN A 233 -2.74 -10.29 -29.18
N ARG A 234 -2.05 -10.95 -28.26
CA ARG A 234 -1.45 -10.29 -27.09
C ARG A 234 -0.34 -9.30 -27.46
N GLN A 235 0.53 -9.62 -28.42
CA GLN A 235 1.56 -8.70 -28.88
C GLN A 235 0.98 -7.37 -29.40
N ARG A 236 -0.21 -7.44 -30.02
CA ARG A 236 -0.93 -6.28 -30.53
C ARG A 236 -1.65 -5.51 -29.42
N THR A 237 -2.29 -6.18 -28.46
CA THR A 237 -3.06 -5.53 -27.39
C THR A 237 -2.21 -5.01 -26.25
N ALA A 238 -1.09 -5.65 -25.93
CA ALA A 238 -0.30 -5.34 -24.73
C ALA A 238 0.17 -3.89 -24.67
N GLY A 239 0.70 -3.34 -25.77
CA GLY A 239 1.15 -1.94 -25.82
C GLY A 239 0.00 -0.94 -25.68
N ILE A 240 -1.17 -1.25 -26.25
CA ILE A 240 -2.37 -0.41 -26.11
C ILE A 240 -2.84 -0.42 -24.66
N VAL A 241 -2.96 -1.60 -24.05
CA VAL A 241 -3.40 -1.74 -22.66
C VAL A 241 -2.42 -1.08 -21.70
N GLN A 242 -1.12 -1.19 -21.93
CA GLN A 242 -0.11 -0.48 -21.15
C GLN A 242 -0.32 1.04 -21.22
N SER A 243 -0.54 1.60 -22.42
CA SER A 243 -0.79 3.04 -22.55
C SER A 243 -2.08 3.49 -21.85
N ILE A 244 -3.14 2.66 -21.86
CA ILE A 244 -4.39 2.92 -21.14
C ILE A 244 -4.15 2.94 -19.63
N ASP A 245 -3.41 1.95 -19.12
CA ASP A 245 -3.09 1.86 -17.70
C ASP A 245 -2.20 3.03 -17.25
N GLU A 246 -1.19 3.41 -18.02
CA GLU A 246 -0.33 4.57 -17.75
C GLU A 246 -1.13 5.87 -17.74
N ARG A 247 -1.99 6.09 -18.74
CA ARG A 247 -2.86 7.26 -18.82
C ARG A 247 -3.79 7.38 -17.61
N LYS A 248 -4.31 6.24 -17.13
CA LYS A 248 -5.14 6.20 -15.92
C LYS A 248 -4.36 6.61 -14.68
N LEU A 249 -3.11 6.17 -14.55
CA LEU A 249 -2.26 6.55 -13.42
C LEU A 249 -1.90 8.04 -13.46
N GLU A 250 -1.57 8.60 -14.63
CA GLU A 250 -1.38 10.05 -14.81
C GLU A 250 -2.61 10.85 -14.37
N LEU A 251 -3.82 10.37 -14.68
CA LEU A 251 -5.06 11.02 -14.25
C LEU A 251 -5.21 11.01 -12.72
N LEU A 252 -4.79 9.94 -12.05
CA LEU A 252 -4.81 9.87 -10.59
C LEU A 252 -3.83 10.86 -9.97
N ASP A 253 -2.64 11.04 -10.55
CA ASP A 253 -1.69 12.07 -10.13
C ASP A 253 -2.29 13.47 -10.22
N LEU A 254 -2.93 13.79 -11.36
CA LEU A 254 -3.59 15.09 -11.54
C LEU A 254 -4.70 15.32 -10.49
N LYS A 255 -5.51 14.31 -10.19
CA LYS A 255 -6.55 14.38 -9.16
C LYS A 255 -5.96 14.52 -7.75
N ARG A 256 -4.87 13.81 -7.44
CA ARG A 256 -4.14 13.93 -6.17
C ARG A 256 -3.60 15.35 -5.99
N ASP A 257 -2.98 15.91 -7.02
CA ASP A 257 -2.37 17.23 -6.96
C ASP A 257 -3.45 18.32 -6.81
N ALA A 258 -4.58 18.17 -7.50
CA ALA A 258 -5.75 19.02 -7.32
C ALA A 258 -6.30 18.98 -5.88
N LEU A 259 -6.38 17.80 -5.26
CA LEU A 259 -6.80 17.66 -3.87
C LEU A 259 -5.79 18.27 -2.90
N SER A 260 -4.49 18.10 -3.18
CA SER A 260 -3.40 18.64 -2.36
C SER A 260 -3.34 20.17 -2.39
N ALA A 261 -3.85 20.79 -3.47
CA ALA A 261 -3.99 22.24 -3.56
C ALA A 261 -5.08 22.81 -2.63
N VAL A 262 -6.02 21.99 -2.16
CA VAL A 262 -7.06 22.42 -1.21
C VAL A 262 -6.44 22.61 0.17
N HIS A 263 -6.59 23.81 0.72
CA HIS A 263 -6.03 24.14 2.03
C HIS A 263 -6.64 23.29 3.16
N GLU A 264 -5.80 22.76 4.05
CA GLU A 264 -6.19 21.89 5.17
C GLU A 264 -7.20 22.50 6.15
N SER A 265 -7.29 23.84 6.20
CA SER A 265 -8.31 24.53 7.03
C SER A 265 -9.71 24.49 6.43
N ASN A 266 -9.89 24.02 5.19
CA ASN A 266 -11.20 23.92 4.57
C ASN A 266 -12.12 23.02 5.41
N ALA A 267 -13.23 23.58 5.89
CA ALA A 267 -14.17 22.87 6.75
C ALA A 267 -14.82 21.67 6.04
N ALA A 268 -15.05 21.75 4.73
CA ALA A 268 -15.59 20.66 3.93
C ALA A 268 -14.59 19.50 3.82
N LEU A 269 -13.30 19.81 3.56
CA LEU A 269 -12.23 18.81 3.53
C LEU A 269 -12.10 18.09 4.87
N ARG A 270 -12.09 18.84 5.98
CA ARG A 270 -12.03 18.26 7.34
C ARG A 270 -13.21 17.33 7.63
N ARG A 271 -14.42 17.73 7.21
CA ARG A 271 -15.62 16.90 7.34
C ARG A 271 -15.52 15.63 6.49
N ALA A 272 -15.07 15.75 5.24
CA ALA A 272 -14.87 14.61 4.35
C ALA A 272 -13.83 13.62 4.90
N LYS A 273 -12.69 14.11 5.41
CA LYS A 273 -11.66 13.28 6.07
C LYS A 273 -12.22 12.53 7.29
N LYS A 274 -13.01 13.21 8.13
CA LYS A 274 -13.66 12.57 9.29
C LYS A 274 -14.64 11.48 8.87
N GLU A 275 -15.46 11.74 7.84
CA GLU A 275 -16.40 10.74 7.35
C GLU A 275 -15.70 9.54 6.71
N ALA A 276 -14.72 9.79 5.85
CA ALA A 276 -13.91 8.75 5.21
C ALA A 276 -13.21 7.85 6.24
N TYR A 277 -12.80 8.39 7.39
CA TYR A 277 -12.23 7.61 8.50
C TYR A 277 -13.20 6.52 8.99
N PHE A 278 -14.46 6.88 9.26
CA PHE A 278 -15.48 5.92 9.70
C PHE A 278 -15.83 4.92 8.60
N GLN A 279 -15.94 5.40 7.36
CA GLN A 279 -16.22 4.56 6.19
C GLN A 279 -15.12 3.52 5.96
N HIS A 280 -13.86 3.92 6.09
CA HIS A 280 -12.72 3.02 5.95
C HIS A 280 -12.79 1.87 6.96
N ILE A 281 -13.06 2.19 8.23
CA ILE A 281 -13.17 1.16 9.27
C ILE A 281 -14.33 0.22 8.97
N TYR A 282 -15.53 0.77 8.76
CA TYR A 282 -16.75 0.02 8.44
C TYR A 282 -16.57 -0.93 7.24
N HIS A 283 -16.02 -0.44 6.14
CA HIS A 283 -15.83 -1.26 4.96
C HIS A 283 -14.74 -2.31 5.14
N SER A 284 -13.62 -1.97 5.78
CA SER A 284 -12.52 -2.91 5.98
C SER A 284 -12.89 -4.08 6.90
N VAL A 285 -13.63 -3.86 7.99
CA VAL A 285 -14.13 -4.96 8.84
C VAL A 285 -15.30 -5.69 8.18
N GLY A 286 -16.15 -4.97 7.43
CA GLY A 286 -17.27 -5.55 6.71
C GLY A 286 -16.87 -6.50 5.58
N ILE A 287 -15.68 -6.31 4.97
CA ILE A 287 -15.11 -7.27 4.00
C ILE A 287 -14.78 -8.61 4.66
N GLU A 288 -14.36 -8.62 5.93
CA GLU A 288 -14.03 -9.84 6.66
C GLU A 288 -15.28 -10.55 7.20
N GLY A 289 -16.42 -9.85 7.30
CA GLY A 289 -17.70 -10.43 7.70
C GLY A 289 -18.39 -9.75 8.89
N ASN A 290 -17.80 -8.68 9.41
CA ASN A 290 -18.40 -7.92 10.51
C ASN A 290 -19.77 -7.36 10.11
N THR A 291 -20.77 -7.59 10.95
CA THR A 291 -22.20 -7.33 10.69
C THR A 291 -22.67 -5.96 11.18
N MET A 292 -21.78 -5.15 11.74
CA MET A 292 -22.13 -3.82 12.22
C MET A 292 -22.51 -2.87 11.08
N THR A 293 -23.48 -1.99 11.34
CA THR A 293 -23.80 -0.90 10.41
C THR A 293 -22.80 0.24 10.55
N LEU A 294 -22.79 1.14 9.57
CA LEU A 294 -21.95 2.34 9.62
C LEU A 294 -22.28 3.23 10.84
N ALA A 295 -23.57 3.42 11.13
CA ALA A 295 -24.01 4.23 12.28
C ALA A 295 -23.57 3.60 13.61
N GLN A 296 -23.67 2.28 13.72
CA GLN A 296 -23.17 1.50 14.85
C GLN A 296 -21.65 1.66 15.01
N THR A 297 -20.90 1.47 13.92
CA THR A 297 -19.44 1.66 13.89
C THR A 297 -19.04 3.07 14.33
N ARG A 298 -19.73 4.10 13.83
CA ARG A 298 -19.51 5.49 14.23
C ARG A 298 -19.76 5.70 15.73
N SER A 299 -20.88 5.18 16.25
CA SER A 299 -21.23 5.29 17.66
C SER A 299 -20.12 4.71 18.57
N ILE A 300 -19.60 3.53 18.24
CA ILE A 300 -18.52 2.89 19.00
C ILE A 300 -17.26 3.75 19.01
N LEU A 301 -16.88 4.30 17.87
CA LEU A 301 -15.64 5.07 17.73
C LEU A 301 -15.70 6.43 18.44
N GLU A 302 -16.87 7.07 18.43
CA GLU A 302 -17.09 8.38 19.04
C GLU A 302 -17.39 8.29 20.54
N THR A 303 -18.27 7.37 20.96
CA THR A 303 -18.76 7.30 22.35
C THR A 303 -18.07 6.24 23.20
N ARG A 304 -17.41 5.25 22.57
CA ARG A 304 -16.87 4.05 23.22
C ARG A 304 -17.93 3.20 23.93
N MET A 305 -19.21 3.37 23.58
CA MET A 305 -20.30 2.56 24.09
C MET A 305 -20.46 1.27 23.30
N ALA A 306 -20.70 0.17 24.00
CA ALA A 306 -21.07 -1.10 23.40
C ALA A 306 -22.51 -1.05 22.86
N ILE A 307 -22.75 -1.83 21.81
CA ILE A 307 -24.02 -1.97 21.13
C ILE A 307 -24.65 -3.29 21.55
N ASP A 308 -25.88 -3.20 22.02
CA ASP A 308 -26.62 -4.36 22.49
C ASP A 308 -26.90 -5.35 21.35
N GLY A 309 -26.88 -6.65 21.67
CA GLY A 309 -27.14 -7.74 20.74
C GLY A 309 -26.07 -7.99 19.66
N LYS A 310 -24.87 -7.39 19.77
CA LYS A 310 -23.75 -7.59 18.84
C LYS A 310 -22.57 -8.29 19.52
N SER A 311 -21.74 -8.99 18.73
CA SER A 311 -20.60 -9.73 19.28
C SER A 311 -19.54 -8.78 19.85
N ILE A 312 -18.93 -9.17 20.97
CA ILE A 312 -17.81 -8.42 21.55
C ILE A 312 -16.63 -8.39 20.58
N ASP A 313 -16.39 -9.49 19.85
CA ASP A 313 -15.32 -9.58 18.87
C ASP A 313 -15.51 -8.54 17.76
N GLU A 314 -16.75 -8.37 17.25
CA GLU A 314 -17.05 -7.36 16.23
C GLU A 314 -16.74 -5.93 16.70
N HIS A 315 -16.96 -5.62 17.99
CA HIS A 315 -16.56 -4.34 18.58
C HIS A 315 -15.05 -4.21 18.66
N ASN A 316 -14.38 -5.27 19.12
CA ASN A 316 -12.93 -5.32 19.29
C ASN A 316 -12.19 -5.18 17.95
N GLU A 317 -12.73 -5.72 16.86
CA GLU A 317 -12.19 -5.51 15.51
C GLU A 317 -12.23 -4.04 15.08
N ILE A 318 -13.34 -3.36 15.33
CA ILE A 318 -13.52 -1.93 15.02
C ILE A 318 -12.52 -1.09 15.82
N LEU A 319 -12.39 -1.37 17.11
CA LEU A 319 -11.46 -0.68 18.00
C LEU A 319 -9.99 -0.95 17.65
N GLY A 320 -9.66 -2.19 17.29
CA GLY A 320 -8.32 -2.57 16.83
C GLY A 320 -7.92 -1.84 15.56
N LEU A 321 -8.84 -1.73 14.60
CA LEU A 321 -8.59 -1.02 13.35
C LEU A 321 -8.45 0.51 13.57
N ASP A 322 -9.23 1.11 14.47
CA ASP A 322 -9.08 2.52 14.91
C ASP A 322 -7.67 2.79 15.47
N LEU A 323 -7.19 1.92 16.34
CA LEU A 323 -5.85 2.04 16.92
C LEU A 323 -4.74 1.87 15.88
N ALA A 324 -4.89 0.91 14.97
CA ALA A 324 -3.92 0.69 13.90
C ALA A 324 -3.83 1.90 12.95
N MET A 325 -4.97 2.49 12.58
CA MET A 325 -4.99 3.71 11.77
C MET A 325 -4.36 4.90 12.48
N LYS A 326 -4.63 5.08 13.78
CA LYS A 326 -3.98 6.15 14.57
C LYS A 326 -2.46 5.97 14.62
N TYR A 327 -1.99 4.74 14.76
CA TYR A 327 -0.56 4.43 14.72
C TYR A 327 0.07 4.79 13.37
N ILE A 328 -0.57 4.40 12.26
CA ILE A 328 -0.09 4.72 10.90
C ILE A 328 0.04 6.24 10.73
N ASN A 329 -1.03 6.98 11.04
CA ASN A 329 -1.07 8.43 10.90
C ASN A 329 -0.02 9.15 11.74
N ALA A 330 0.27 8.64 12.95
CA ALA A 330 1.23 9.25 13.86
C ALA A 330 2.70 8.85 13.58
N SER A 331 2.94 7.61 13.16
CA SER A 331 4.28 7.01 13.18
C SER A 331 4.84 6.63 11.82
N LEU A 332 4.00 6.28 10.84
CA LEU A 332 4.46 5.70 9.57
C LEU A 332 4.41 6.66 8.38
N VAL A 333 3.51 7.64 8.39
CA VAL A 333 3.35 8.58 7.27
C VAL A 333 4.62 9.39 6.99
N ASN A 334 5.37 9.77 8.03
CA ASN A 334 6.60 10.57 7.88
C ASN A 334 7.89 9.74 7.94
N LYS A 335 7.78 8.41 7.99
CA LYS A 335 8.93 7.52 8.10
C LYS A 335 9.54 7.25 6.71
N ILE A 336 10.87 7.11 6.64
CA ILE A 336 11.61 6.88 5.39
C ILE A 336 11.48 5.44 4.89
N GLU A 337 11.50 4.46 5.80
CA GLU A 337 11.42 3.04 5.47
C GLU A 337 10.36 2.35 6.32
N ILE A 338 9.66 1.39 5.72
CA ILE A 338 8.73 0.52 6.43
C ILE A 338 9.46 -0.79 6.72
N THR A 339 9.63 -1.06 8.01
CA THR A 339 10.33 -2.23 8.51
C THR A 339 9.37 -3.37 8.84
N LEU A 340 9.87 -4.60 8.97
CA LEU A 340 9.05 -5.72 9.43
C LEU A 340 8.41 -5.45 10.78
N LYS A 341 9.15 -4.78 11.69
CA LYS A 341 8.62 -4.37 12.99
C LYS A 341 7.37 -3.50 12.86
N ASP A 342 7.32 -2.60 11.87
CA ASP A 342 6.15 -1.75 11.66
C ASP A 342 4.93 -2.58 11.23
N ILE A 343 5.14 -3.59 10.38
CA ILE A 343 4.06 -4.50 9.94
C ILE A 343 3.53 -5.29 11.13
N LEU A 344 4.42 -5.81 12.00
CA LEU A 344 4.02 -6.50 13.23
C LEU A 344 3.29 -5.56 14.20
N GLU A 345 3.69 -4.29 14.31
CA GLU A 345 3.02 -3.29 15.15
C GLU A 345 1.63 -2.88 14.61
N ILE A 346 1.45 -2.86 13.28
CA ILE A 346 0.12 -2.71 12.67
C ILE A 346 -0.72 -3.92 13.07
N HIS A 347 -0.24 -5.14 12.82
CA HIS A 347 -0.97 -6.37 13.11
C HIS A 347 -1.34 -6.50 14.60
N ARG A 348 -0.41 -6.18 15.50
CA ARG A 348 -0.61 -6.16 16.95
C ARG A 348 -1.78 -5.26 17.36
N ARG A 349 -1.98 -4.13 16.70
CA ARG A 349 -3.12 -3.23 16.98
C ARG A 349 -4.42 -3.73 16.36
N VAL A 350 -4.35 -4.26 15.13
CA VAL A 350 -5.50 -4.83 14.43
C VAL A 350 -6.11 -5.97 15.23
N LEU A 351 -5.29 -6.92 15.68
CA LEU A 351 -5.78 -8.13 16.33
C LEU A 351 -5.76 -8.06 17.86
N GLY A 352 -5.01 -7.13 18.46
CA GLY A 352 -4.74 -7.14 19.91
C GLY A 352 -5.95 -7.00 20.84
N HIS A 353 -7.11 -6.54 20.35
CA HIS A 353 -8.36 -6.54 21.13
C HIS A 353 -9.15 -7.84 20.97
N VAL A 354 -8.95 -8.57 19.88
CA VAL A 354 -9.65 -9.83 19.56
C VAL A 354 -8.82 -11.01 20.08
N ASP A 355 -7.56 -11.08 19.66
CA ASP A 355 -6.59 -12.08 20.09
C ASP A 355 -5.26 -11.41 20.45
N PRO A 356 -5.03 -11.08 21.73
CA PRO A 356 -3.79 -10.46 22.19
C PRO A 356 -2.58 -11.41 22.17
N ILE A 357 -2.80 -12.72 22.07
CA ILE A 357 -1.71 -13.72 22.07
C ILE A 357 -1.08 -13.80 20.68
N GLU A 358 -1.92 -13.84 19.64
CA GLU A 358 -1.49 -13.93 18.24
C GLU A 358 -1.23 -12.53 17.63
N GLY A 359 -1.65 -11.47 18.32
CA GLY A 359 -1.47 -10.08 17.91
C GLY A 359 0.01 -9.68 17.73
N GLY A 360 0.41 -9.55 16.47
CA GLY A 360 1.77 -9.15 16.09
C GLY A 360 2.79 -10.29 16.07
N GLU A 361 2.33 -11.53 16.09
CA GLU A 361 3.15 -12.75 16.00
C GLU A 361 2.90 -13.49 14.68
N PHE A 362 3.92 -14.14 14.13
CA PHE A 362 3.74 -14.99 12.95
C PHE A 362 3.02 -16.29 13.31
N ARG A 363 2.21 -16.79 12.38
CA ARG A 363 1.53 -18.08 12.55
C ARG A 363 2.55 -19.22 12.65
N ARG A 364 2.20 -20.20 13.47
CA ARG A 364 3.01 -21.42 13.71
C ARG A 364 2.46 -22.64 12.99
N THR A 365 1.26 -22.54 12.44
CA THR A 365 0.52 -23.61 11.80
C THR A 365 0.24 -23.27 10.33
N GLN A 366 -0.03 -24.30 9.54
CA GLN A 366 -0.45 -24.12 8.15
C GLN A 366 -1.93 -23.78 8.07
N VAL A 367 -2.27 -22.87 7.15
CA VAL A 367 -3.64 -22.38 6.93
C VAL A 367 -4.04 -22.56 5.45
N TYR A 368 -5.34 -22.55 5.20
CA TYR A 368 -5.92 -22.69 3.86
C TYR A 368 -6.89 -21.54 3.62
N VAL A 369 -6.66 -20.76 2.56
CA VAL A 369 -7.36 -19.49 2.32
C VAL A 369 -8.11 -19.59 1.00
N GLY A 370 -9.33 -20.10 1.05
CA GLY A 370 -10.12 -20.39 -0.14
C GLY A 370 -9.39 -21.39 -1.05
N GLY A 371 -9.03 -20.98 -2.27
CA GLY A 371 -8.26 -21.79 -3.22
C GLY A 371 -6.74 -21.62 -3.13
N HIS A 372 -6.23 -20.83 -2.19
CA HIS A 372 -4.79 -20.55 -2.02
C HIS A 372 -4.22 -21.31 -0.82
N VAL A 373 -3.05 -21.91 -1.00
CA VAL A 373 -2.24 -22.53 0.06
C VAL A 373 -1.00 -21.66 0.27
N PRO A 374 -0.95 -20.84 1.32
CA PRO A 374 0.21 -20.01 1.61
C PRO A 374 1.47 -20.83 1.92
N PRO A 375 2.67 -20.21 1.90
CA PRO A 375 3.94 -20.86 2.26
C PRO A 375 3.92 -21.50 3.66
N GLY A 376 4.78 -22.48 3.94
CA GLY A 376 4.83 -23.09 5.27
C GLY A 376 5.28 -22.10 6.37
N PRO A 377 4.90 -22.31 7.63
CA PRO A 377 5.31 -21.42 8.74
C PRO A 377 6.83 -21.32 8.92
N GLY A 378 7.59 -22.36 8.52
CA GLY A 378 9.06 -22.37 8.58
C GLY A 378 9.72 -21.36 7.64
N ASP A 379 9.07 -20.96 6.55
CA ASP A 379 9.62 -20.06 5.54
C ASP A 379 9.28 -18.58 5.81
N LEU A 380 8.35 -18.31 6.73
CA LEU A 380 7.78 -16.97 6.93
C LEU A 380 8.81 -15.91 7.28
N ALA A 381 9.79 -16.24 8.14
CA ALA A 381 10.82 -15.29 8.54
C ALA A 381 11.63 -14.80 7.34
N VAL A 382 12.04 -15.70 6.46
CA VAL A 382 12.82 -15.39 5.25
C VAL A 382 11.96 -14.64 4.24
N LEU A 383 10.73 -15.09 4.01
CA LEU A 383 9.81 -14.46 3.06
C LEU A 383 9.43 -13.04 3.48
N MET A 384 9.23 -12.79 4.77
CA MET A 384 8.92 -11.46 5.28
C MET A 384 10.12 -10.52 5.25
N GLN A 385 11.34 -11.03 5.43
CA GLN A 385 12.57 -10.26 5.21
C GLN A 385 12.74 -9.89 3.73
N HIS A 386 12.51 -10.83 2.81
CA HIS A 386 12.51 -10.55 1.38
C HIS A 386 11.43 -9.54 0.99
N PHE A 387 10.25 -9.63 1.62
CA PHE A 387 9.17 -8.68 1.42
C PHE A 387 9.56 -7.27 1.90
N GLU A 388 10.14 -7.14 3.09
CA GLU A 388 10.67 -5.87 3.61
C GLU A 388 11.74 -5.28 2.69
N HIS A 389 12.68 -6.09 2.22
CA HIS A 389 13.71 -5.64 1.29
C HIS A 389 13.11 -5.15 -0.03
N TRP A 390 12.20 -5.93 -0.61
CA TRP A 390 11.48 -5.55 -1.83
C TRP A 390 10.68 -4.25 -1.65
N LEU A 391 10.04 -4.06 -0.50
CA LEU A 391 9.21 -2.89 -0.20
C LEU A 391 10.00 -1.58 -0.19
N ASN A 392 11.27 -1.63 0.21
CA ASN A 392 12.15 -0.47 0.33
C ASN A 392 13.20 -0.39 -0.80
N ALA A 393 13.21 -1.33 -1.75
CA ALA A 393 14.14 -1.32 -2.87
C ALA A 393 13.89 -0.12 -3.80
N GLU A 394 14.96 0.50 -4.31
CA GLU A 394 14.89 1.69 -5.16
C GLU A 394 14.02 1.45 -6.41
N GLN A 395 14.13 0.28 -7.03
CA GLN A 395 13.32 -0.08 -8.20
C GLN A 395 11.83 -0.11 -7.84
N THR A 396 11.47 -0.69 -6.69
CA THR A 396 10.07 -0.75 -6.23
C THR A 396 9.54 0.62 -5.86
N VAL A 397 10.34 1.44 -5.18
CA VAL A 397 9.98 2.81 -4.79
C VAL A 397 9.80 3.71 -6.02
N SER A 398 10.52 3.43 -7.11
CA SER A 398 10.36 4.14 -8.39
C SER A 398 9.07 3.79 -9.16
N LEU A 399 8.37 2.72 -8.78
CA LEU A 399 7.06 2.41 -9.35
C LEU A 399 6.04 3.50 -9.00
N HIS A 400 5.03 3.67 -9.85
CA HIS A 400 3.91 4.55 -9.53
C HIS A 400 3.28 4.16 -8.16
N PRO A 401 2.98 5.10 -7.26
CA PRO A 401 2.57 4.79 -5.88
C PRO A 401 1.38 3.82 -5.76
N VAL A 402 0.39 3.96 -6.64
CA VAL A 402 -0.78 3.06 -6.71
C VAL A 402 -0.37 1.63 -7.10
N LYS A 403 0.59 1.47 -8.03
CA LYS A 403 1.14 0.15 -8.40
C LYS A 403 1.91 -0.44 -7.23
N HIS A 404 2.81 0.33 -6.61
CA HIS A 404 3.57 -0.10 -5.45
C HIS A 404 2.66 -0.57 -4.31
N ALA A 405 1.65 0.23 -3.95
CA ALA A 405 0.70 -0.09 -2.89
C ALA A 405 -0.14 -1.35 -3.19
N ALA A 406 -0.61 -1.51 -4.42
CA ALA A 406 -1.36 -2.71 -4.84
C ALA A 406 -0.49 -3.97 -4.81
N LEU A 407 0.77 -3.90 -5.27
CA LEU A 407 1.72 -5.00 -5.22
C LEU A 407 2.08 -5.38 -3.78
N ALA A 408 2.32 -4.39 -2.91
CA ALA A 408 2.60 -4.62 -1.50
C ALA A 408 1.44 -5.30 -0.79
N HIS A 409 0.21 -4.85 -1.07
CA HIS A 409 -1.01 -5.49 -0.58
C HIS A 409 -1.07 -6.96 -1.01
N TYR A 410 -0.95 -7.23 -2.32
CA TYR A 410 -1.05 -8.59 -2.83
C TYR A 410 0.02 -9.51 -2.23
N LYS A 411 1.29 -9.07 -2.22
CA LYS A 411 2.40 -9.88 -1.70
C LYS A 411 2.20 -10.25 -0.23
N LEU A 412 1.74 -9.32 0.61
CA LEU A 412 1.49 -9.63 2.02
C LEU A 412 0.33 -10.61 2.20
N VAL A 413 -0.78 -10.43 1.46
CA VAL A 413 -1.91 -11.37 1.47
C VAL A 413 -1.50 -12.77 0.98
N HIS A 414 -0.64 -12.83 -0.03
CA HIS A 414 -0.16 -14.07 -0.63
C HIS A 414 0.77 -14.85 0.32
N ILE A 415 1.70 -14.17 1.01
CA ILE A 415 2.56 -14.77 2.04
C ILE A 415 1.72 -15.25 3.23
N HIS A 416 0.68 -14.48 3.60
CA HIS A 416 -0.25 -14.80 4.68
C HIS A 416 0.46 -15.11 6.02
N PRO A 417 1.23 -14.16 6.58
CA PRO A 417 2.13 -14.45 7.71
C PRO A 417 1.44 -14.62 9.07
N PHE A 418 0.18 -14.19 9.21
CA PHE A 418 -0.57 -14.21 10.48
C PHE A 418 -1.67 -15.26 10.49
N ILE A 419 -2.17 -15.63 11.67
CA ILE A 419 -3.29 -16.59 11.80
C ILE A 419 -4.62 -16.01 11.33
N ASP A 420 -4.84 -14.72 11.63
CA ASP A 420 -5.95 -13.88 11.18
C ASP A 420 -5.43 -12.45 11.00
N GLY A 421 -6.23 -11.52 10.47
CA GLY A 421 -5.88 -10.11 10.35
C GLY A 421 -5.05 -9.78 9.10
N ASN A 422 -4.71 -10.76 8.26
CA ASN A 422 -3.90 -10.58 7.05
C ASN A 422 -4.53 -9.58 6.06
N GLY A 423 -5.83 -9.71 5.78
CA GLY A 423 -6.54 -8.81 4.87
C GLY A 423 -6.57 -7.37 5.40
N ARG A 424 -6.94 -7.19 6.67
CA ARG A 424 -6.98 -5.88 7.36
C ARG A 424 -5.61 -5.22 7.39
N THR A 425 -4.57 -5.96 7.76
CA THR A 425 -3.18 -5.47 7.81
C THR A 425 -2.67 -5.09 6.42
N SER A 426 -2.99 -5.86 5.39
CA SER A 426 -2.57 -5.58 4.01
C SER A 426 -3.23 -4.32 3.44
N ARG A 427 -4.53 -4.11 3.72
CA ARG A 427 -5.23 -2.86 3.35
C ARG A 427 -4.67 -1.65 4.08
N LEU A 428 -4.32 -1.81 5.36
CA LEU A 428 -3.67 -0.76 6.13
C LEU A 428 -2.26 -0.42 5.62
N LEU A 429 -1.45 -1.44 5.29
CA LEU A 429 -0.12 -1.24 4.71
C LEU A 429 -0.19 -0.52 3.35
N MET A 430 -1.13 -0.94 2.50
CA MET A 430 -1.43 -0.27 1.23
C MET A 430 -1.77 1.21 1.44
N ASN A 431 -2.65 1.51 2.40
CA ASN A 431 -3.00 2.89 2.72
C ASN A 431 -1.84 3.68 3.32
N ALA A 432 -0.98 3.07 4.13
CA ALA A 432 0.22 3.72 4.63
C ALA A 432 1.14 4.14 3.47
N LEU A 433 1.37 3.27 2.48
CA LEU A 433 2.18 3.59 1.29
C LEU A 433 1.56 4.72 0.45
N LEU A 434 0.25 4.68 0.22
CA LEU A 434 -0.47 5.71 -0.53
C LEU A 434 -0.39 7.08 0.18
N MET A 435 -0.60 7.10 1.50
CA MET A 435 -0.52 8.32 2.31
C MET A 435 0.88 8.94 2.31
N ARG A 436 1.93 8.11 2.31
CA ARG A 436 3.33 8.58 2.16
C ARG A 436 3.58 9.24 0.81
N ALA A 437 2.84 8.84 -0.22
CA ALA A 437 2.90 9.42 -1.56
C ALA A 437 1.88 10.55 -1.80
N GLY A 438 1.24 11.07 -0.74
CA GLY A 438 0.29 12.19 -0.82
C GLY A 438 -1.12 11.81 -1.28
N TYR A 439 -1.43 10.52 -1.44
CA TYR A 439 -2.81 10.09 -1.71
C TYR A 439 -3.62 9.99 -0.42
N PRO A 440 -4.95 10.21 -0.47
CA PRO A 440 -5.82 9.90 0.65
C PRO A 440 -5.87 8.37 0.89
N PRO A 441 -6.17 7.91 2.12
CA PRO A 441 -6.41 6.50 2.38
C PRO A 441 -7.60 6.02 1.56
N ILE A 442 -7.42 4.96 0.78
CA ILE A 442 -8.44 4.45 -0.13
C ILE A 442 -9.39 3.49 0.58
N ILE A 443 -10.62 3.44 0.09
CA ILE A 443 -11.68 2.60 0.64
C ILE A 443 -12.05 1.55 -0.41
N ILE A 444 -11.87 0.27 -0.06
CA ILE A 444 -12.42 -0.84 -0.83
C ILE A 444 -13.84 -1.10 -0.31
N PRO A 445 -14.91 -0.85 -1.09
CA PRO A 445 -16.26 -1.02 -0.59
C PRO A 445 -16.58 -2.49 -0.31
N LYS A 446 -17.23 -2.78 0.82
CA LYS A 446 -17.63 -4.15 1.18
C LYS A 446 -18.56 -4.82 0.16
N GLN A 447 -19.32 -4.02 -0.59
CA GLN A 447 -20.18 -4.48 -1.70
C GLN A 447 -19.35 -5.11 -2.83
N GLN A 448 -18.09 -4.69 -2.97
CA GLN A 448 -17.16 -5.20 -3.97
C GLN A 448 -16.29 -6.35 -3.45
N ARG A 449 -16.65 -6.96 -2.30
CA ARG A 449 -15.96 -8.12 -1.71
C ARG A 449 -15.72 -9.23 -2.74
N HIS A 450 -16.72 -9.55 -3.56
CA HIS A 450 -16.60 -10.57 -4.61
C HIS A 450 -15.53 -10.22 -5.65
N LYS A 451 -15.53 -9.00 -6.19
CA LYS A 451 -14.52 -8.52 -7.16
C LYS A 451 -13.12 -8.51 -6.55
N TYR A 452 -13.01 -8.06 -5.30
CA TYR A 452 -11.76 -8.03 -4.57
C TYR A 452 -11.11 -9.42 -4.48
N TYR A 453 -11.85 -10.43 -4.03
CA TYR A 453 -11.32 -11.81 -3.97
C TYR A 453 -11.11 -12.42 -5.36
N GLN A 454 -11.97 -12.12 -6.34
CA GLN A 454 -11.79 -12.57 -7.71
C GLN A 454 -10.46 -12.07 -8.29
N PHE A 455 -10.11 -10.79 -8.11
CA PHE A 455 -8.85 -10.26 -8.63
C PHE A 455 -7.62 -10.76 -7.86
N LEU A 456 -7.75 -11.05 -6.56
CA LEU A 456 -6.68 -11.75 -5.83
C LEU A 456 -6.47 -13.18 -6.36
N GLN A 457 -7.54 -13.88 -6.74
CA GLN A 457 -7.44 -15.20 -7.35
C GLN A 457 -6.77 -15.13 -8.73
N VAL A 458 -7.15 -14.17 -9.58
CA VAL A 458 -6.50 -13.97 -10.89
C VAL A 458 -5.02 -13.60 -10.73
N ALA A 459 -4.68 -12.83 -9.69
CA ALA A 459 -3.29 -12.54 -9.37
C ALA A 459 -2.51 -13.79 -8.94
N ASN A 460 -3.12 -14.70 -8.17
CA ASN A 460 -2.51 -16.00 -7.85
C ASN A 460 -2.35 -16.91 -9.08
N GLU A 461 -3.19 -16.75 -10.10
CA GLU A 461 -3.06 -17.45 -11.39
C GLU A 461 -2.00 -16.81 -12.32
N GLY A 462 -1.43 -15.66 -11.94
CA GLY A 462 -0.28 -15.04 -12.60
C GLY A 462 -0.53 -13.66 -13.21
N ASP A 463 -1.77 -13.15 -13.24
CA ASP A 463 -2.05 -11.80 -13.74
C ASP A 463 -2.56 -10.87 -12.62
N ILE A 464 -1.68 -10.00 -12.14
CA ILE A 464 -2.01 -9.02 -11.09
C ILE A 464 -2.54 -7.69 -11.63
N ARG A 465 -2.46 -7.44 -12.94
CA ARG A 465 -2.88 -6.17 -13.55
C ARG A 465 -4.36 -5.84 -13.25
N PRO A 466 -5.31 -6.80 -13.28
CA PRO A 466 -6.69 -6.55 -12.87
C PRO A 466 -6.81 -6.05 -11.42
N PHE A 467 -6.01 -6.60 -10.50
CA PHE A 467 -5.99 -6.16 -9.11
C PHE A 467 -5.45 -4.71 -8.98
N VAL A 468 -4.38 -4.38 -9.71
CA VAL A 468 -3.86 -3.01 -9.75
C VAL A 468 -4.89 -2.02 -10.30
N ARG A 469 -5.58 -2.37 -11.38
CA ARG A 469 -6.64 -1.54 -11.98
C ARG A 469 -7.80 -1.34 -11.01
N PHE A 470 -8.18 -2.38 -10.28
CA PHE A 470 -9.19 -2.30 -9.23
C PHE A 470 -8.81 -1.35 -8.10
N ILE A 471 -7.56 -1.41 -7.63
CA ILE A 471 -7.05 -0.46 -6.64
C ILE A 471 -7.02 0.97 -7.20
N ALA A 472 -6.65 1.14 -8.48
CA ALA A 472 -6.72 2.42 -9.17
C ALA A 472 -8.17 2.96 -9.25
N ASP A 473 -9.17 2.12 -9.52
CA ASP A 473 -10.60 2.50 -9.51
C ASP A 473 -11.06 2.94 -8.12
N CYS A 474 -10.66 2.22 -7.08
CA CYS A 474 -10.96 2.60 -5.70
C CYS A 474 -10.28 3.93 -5.33
N THR A 475 -9.06 4.15 -5.80
CA THR A 475 -8.31 5.40 -5.60
C THR A 475 -9.01 6.56 -6.29
N GLU A 476 -9.43 6.36 -7.55
CA GLU A 476 -10.17 7.36 -8.32
C GLU A 476 -11.45 7.79 -7.61
N LYS A 477 -12.29 6.83 -7.22
CA LYS A 477 -13.55 7.10 -6.52
C LYS A 477 -13.34 7.82 -5.20
N THR A 478 -12.26 7.48 -4.49
CA THR A 478 -11.91 8.15 -3.24
C THR A 478 -11.52 9.60 -3.51
N LEU A 479 -10.64 9.87 -4.49
CA LEU A 479 -10.25 11.21 -4.90
C LEU A 479 -11.45 12.04 -5.37
N ASP A 480 -12.31 11.46 -6.20
CA ASP A 480 -13.51 12.11 -6.71
C ASP A 480 -14.46 12.50 -5.58
N LEU A 481 -14.64 11.64 -4.57
CA LEU A 481 -15.44 11.96 -3.38
C LEU A 481 -14.89 13.17 -2.63
N TYR A 482 -13.57 13.23 -2.43
CA TYR A 482 -12.93 14.37 -1.76
C TYR A 482 -13.04 15.65 -2.58
N LEU A 483 -12.70 15.60 -3.87
CA LEU A 483 -12.75 16.75 -4.77
C LEU A 483 -14.18 17.29 -4.89
N TRP A 484 -15.15 16.39 -5.07
CA TRP A 484 -16.58 16.72 -5.11
C TRP A 484 -17.03 17.38 -3.79
N ALA A 485 -16.66 16.83 -2.64
CA ALA A 485 -17.01 17.40 -1.33
C ALA A 485 -16.36 18.76 -1.06
N THR A 486 -15.20 19.04 -1.67
CA THR A 486 -14.50 20.33 -1.54
C THR A 486 -14.86 21.35 -2.61
N SER A 487 -15.59 20.95 -3.65
CA SER A 487 -16.04 21.86 -4.70
C SER A 487 -17.16 22.77 -4.19
N ASP A 488 -17.13 24.05 -4.58
CA ASP A 488 -18.08 25.09 -4.12
C ASP A 488 -19.51 24.93 -4.70
N LEU A 489 -19.88 23.74 -5.18
CA LEU A 489 -21.21 23.46 -5.70
C LEU A 489 -22.23 23.36 -4.54
N PRO A 490 -23.43 23.97 -4.67
CA PRO A 490 -24.47 23.89 -3.64
C PRO A 490 -24.86 22.43 -3.36
N GLN A 491 -24.86 22.10 -2.08
CA GLN A 491 -24.76 20.75 -1.52
C GLN A 491 -25.95 19.81 -1.81
N GLN A 492 -25.64 18.61 -2.29
CA GLN A 492 -26.16 17.35 -1.75
C GLN A 492 -25.03 16.33 -1.80
N ILE A 493 -24.51 15.90 -0.64
CA ILE A 493 -23.58 14.77 -0.55
C ILE A 493 -24.33 13.52 -1.01
N PRO A 494 -24.00 12.92 -2.18
CA PRO A 494 -24.32 11.53 -2.36
C PRO A 494 -23.43 10.82 -1.34
N MET A 495 -23.99 10.51 -0.16
CA MET A 495 -23.55 9.32 0.57
C MET A 495 -23.39 8.26 -0.51
N LEU A 496 -22.20 7.63 -0.61
CA LEU A 496 -21.98 6.45 -1.45
C LEU A 496 -23.25 5.61 -1.41
N ALA A 497 -24.06 5.73 -2.46
CA ALA A 497 -25.46 5.40 -2.35
C ALA A 497 -25.53 3.92 -1.99
N GLN A 498 -26.37 3.60 -1.02
CA GLN A 498 -26.86 2.26 -0.88
C GLN A 498 -27.54 1.93 -2.21
N THR A 499 -26.82 1.27 -3.11
CA THR A 499 -27.32 0.80 -4.40
C THR A 499 -28.28 -0.36 -4.16
N GLU A 500 -29.42 -0.07 -3.56
CA GLU A 500 -30.62 -0.89 -3.64
C GLU A 500 -31.47 -0.44 -4.85
N HIS A 501 -31.36 0.83 -5.26
CA HIS A 501 -32.23 1.40 -6.29
C HIS A 501 -31.71 1.35 -7.74
N GLU A 502 -30.41 1.14 -7.98
CA GLU A 502 -29.89 0.99 -9.36
C GLU A 502 -30.19 -0.40 -9.96
N LEU A 503 -30.41 -1.42 -9.12
CA LEU A 503 -30.83 -2.75 -9.59
C LEU A 503 -32.27 -2.74 -10.14
N ALA A 504 -33.15 -1.87 -9.65
CA ALA A 504 -34.52 -1.77 -10.13
C ALA A 504 -34.65 -1.11 -11.52
N TYR A 505 -33.64 -0.32 -11.94
CA TYR A 505 -33.61 0.26 -13.28
C TYR A 505 -33.01 -0.71 -14.31
N VAL A 506 -32.03 -1.52 -13.88
CA VAL A 506 -31.46 -2.59 -14.72
C VAL A 506 -32.48 -3.73 -14.93
N ASP A 507 -33.32 -4.04 -13.94
CA ASP A 507 -34.34 -5.10 -14.07
C ASP A 507 -35.45 -4.77 -15.09
N LYS A 508 -35.72 -3.47 -15.30
CA LYS A 508 -36.60 -2.99 -16.37
C LYS A 508 -35.98 -2.99 -17.77
N LEU A 509 -34.66 -3.12 -17.88
CA LEU A 509 -33.93 -3.26 -19.14
C LEU A 509 -33.65 -4.72 -19.50
N VAL A 510 -33.83 -5.65 -18.56
CA VAL A 510 -33.56 -7.09 -18.72
C VAL A 510 -34.84 -7.93 -18.95
N THR A 511 -36.03 -7.33 -18.84
CA THR A 511 -37.29 -8.00 -19.19
C THR A 511 -37.70 -7.69 -20.64
N PRO A 512 -37.70 -8.67 -21.56
CA PRO A 512 -38.25 -8.46 -22.88
C PRO A 512 -39.78 -8.45 -22.79
N SER A 513 -40.38 -7.26 -22.87
CA SER A 513 -41.80 -7.11 -23.19
C SER A 513 -42.03 -7.52 -24.64
N GLY A 514 -42.26 -8.82 -24.84
CA GLY A 514 -42.83 -9.35 -26.06
C GLY A 514 -44.29 -8.94 -26.18
N GLU A 515 -44.55 -7.81 -26.84
CA GLU A 515 -45.86 -7.56 -27.44
C GLU A 515 -46.00 -8.42 -28.70
N THR A 516 -46.73 -9.52 -28.60
CA THR A 516 -47.39 -10.11 -29.76
C THR A 516 -48.77 -9.49 -29.91
N ALA A 517 -48.84 -8.44 -30.70
CA ALA A 517 -50.09 -7.94 -31.25
C ALA A 517 -50.58 -8.92 -32.34
N THR A 518 -51.53 -9.79 -32.01
CA THR A 518 -52.38 -10.45 -33.01
C THR A 518 -53.77 -9.83 -32.98
N ASN A 519 -54.05 -9.16 -34.09
CA ASN A 519 -55.28 -8.52 -34.49
C ASN A 519 -56.46 -9.51 -34.52
N ARG A 520 -57.59 -9.21 -33.82
CA ARG A 520 -58.97 -9.65 -34.17
C ARG A 520 -60.02 -9.04 -33.23
N GLY A 521 -60.93 -8.26 -33.82
CA GLY A 521 -62.38 -8.36 -33.56
C GLY A 521 -62.99 -7.62 -32.35
N SER A 522 -63.57 -6.45 -32.63
CA SER A 522 -64.89 -5.98 -32.17
C SER A 522 -65.59 -6.70 -31.00
N THR A 523 -65.89 -5.96 -29.92
CA THR A 523 -67.25 -5.53 -29.49
C THR A 523 -67.22 -5.02 -28.03
N THR A 524 -67.64 -3.78 -27.81
CA THR A 524 -68.13 -3.23 -26.53
C THR A 524 -69.51 -3.81 -26.16
N PRO A 525 -70.12 -3.46 -25.01
CA PRO A 525 -69.62 -3.24 -23.64
C PRO A 525 -70.50 -4.03 -22.63
N ILE A 526 -70.32 -3.84 -21.31
CA ILE A 526 -71.42 -3.60 -20.35
C ILE A 526 -70.83 -3.34 -18.96
N ALA A 527 -71.38 -2.30 -18.33
CA ALA A 527 -71.12 -1.84 -16.98
C ALA A 527 -71.54 -2.86 -15.92
N ASP A 528 -70.89 -2.85 -14.76
CA ASP A 528 -71.66 -2.82 -13.53
C ASP A 528 -70.88 -2.18 -12.38
N LYS A 529 -71.57 -1.26 -11.71
CA LYS A 529 -71.27 -0.71 -10.39
C LYS A 529 -71.33 -1.84 -9.36
N PHE A 530 -70.48 -1.82 -8.35
CA PHE A 530 -70.94 -2.10 -6.98
C PHE A 530 -69.97 -1.49 -5.96
N GLU A 531 -70.48 -0.50 -5.23
CA GLU A 531 -70.00 -0.08 -3.93
C GLU A 531 -70.25 -1.16 -2.86
N SER A 532 -69.58 -0.97 -1.72
CA SER A 532 -69.89 -1.44 -0.36
C SER A 532 -68.97 -2.52 0.19
N GLY A 533 -68.44 -2.25 1.38
CA GLY A 533 -67.68 -3.22 2.16
C GLY A 533 -66.65 -2.58 3.11
N SER A 534 -67.13 -1.75 4.04
CA SER A 534 -66.43 -1.38 5.27
C SER A 534 -65.99 -2.63 6.07
N GLY A 535 -64.75 -2.65 6.56
CA GLY A 535 -64.27 -3.71 7.45
C GLY A 535 -62.80 -3.58 7.82
N GLU A 536 -62.54 -2.78 8.85
CA GLU A 536 -61.48 -2.86 9.87
C GLU A 536 -60.27 -3.83 9.75
N ILE A 537 -59.09 -3.22 9.98
CA ILE A 537 -57.81 -3.73 10.58
C ILE A 537 -56.85 -4.45 9.60
N PRO A 538 -55.51 -4.21 9.65
CA PRO A 538 -54.70 -3.55 10.69
C PRO A 538 -54.10 -2.18 10.34
#